data_AF-A0A839SBD3-F1
#
_entry.id   AF-A0A839SBD3-F1
#
_cell.length_a   1.000
_cell.length_b   1.000
_cell.length_c   1.000
_cell.angle_alpha   90.00
_cell.angle_beta   90.00
_cell.angle_gamma   90.00
#
_symmetry.space_group_name_H-M   'P 1'
#
loop_
_entity.id
_entity.type
_entity.pdbx_description
1 polymer ?
#
loop_
_entity_poly.entity_id
_entity_poly.type
_entity_poly.pdbx_seq_one_letter_code
_entity_poly.pdbx_strand_id
1 'polypeptide(L)'
;MTREKPFELKNIIVIEGENKYPLTITVHRGLWIGFGIEKNILKFKTFRFDLSMLEKDMKKFANDSKIEKLVKGLSSDKLTLDDLSEFEIDGKFYYQIKDLEDGNYIAIDKNGQVFGLIHDPYKIELINKSVRQFTNDVNCGKFDFNKYLDGIKQPM
;
A
#
# COMPACT_ATOMS: atom_id res chain seq x y z
N MET A 1 -11.81 16.78 5.99
CA MET A 1 -10.37 16.54 6.28
C MET A 1 -9.72 16.05 5.00
N THR A 2 -8.72 16.76 4.49
CA THR A 2 -7.97 16.35 3.30
C THR A 2 -7.20 15.07 3.59
N ARG A 3 -7.42 14.02 2.79
CA ARG A 3 -6.68 12.75 2.86
C ARG A 3 -5.31 12.95 2.22
N GLU A 4 -4.40 13.64 2.90
CA GLU A 4 -3.05 13.86 2.39
C GLU A 4 -2.24 12.56 2.46
N LYS A 5 -1.72 12.13 1.31
CA LYS A 5 -0.79 11.00 1.24
C LYS A 5 0.50 11.33 2.01
N PRO A 6 1.14 10.32 2.63
CA PRO A 6 2.47 10.51 3.20
C PRO A 6 3.47 10.99 2.14
N PHE A 7 4.52 11.68 2.58
CA PHE A 7 5.63 12.11 1.73
C PHE A 7 6.96 12.01 2.48
N GLU A 8 8.06 11.93 1.74
CA GLU A 8 9.40 12.00 2.29
C GLU A 8 9.99 13.40 2.10
N LEU A 9 10.69 13.90 3.11
CA LEU A 9 11.67 14.97 2.96
C LEU A 9 13.04 14.33 2.72
N LYS A 10 13.65 14.65 1.58
CA LYS A 10 14.92 14.10 1.10
C LYS A 10 15.98 15.18 0.97
N ASN A 11 17.20 14.75 0.66
CA ASN A 11 18.38 15.59 0.48
C ASN A 11 18.75 16.39 1.73
N ILE A 12 18.35 15.90 2.90
CA ILE A 12 18.84 16.40 4.18
C ILE A 12 20.17 15.71 4.43
N ILE A 13 21.25 16.46 4.57
CA ILE A 13 22.58 15.90 4.83
C ILE A 13 23.00 16.25 6.25
N VAL A 14 23.26 15.24 7.07
CA VAL A 14 23.89 15.40 8.38
C VAL A 14 25.40 15.40 8.18
N ILE A 15 26.06 16.47 8.61
CA ILE A 15 27.50 16.65 8.45
C ILE A 15 28.17 16.58 9.83
N GLU A 16 29.08 15.63 10.03
CA GLU A 16 29.91 15.51 11.23
C GLU A 16 31.39 15.45 10.83
N GLY A 17 32.09 16.57 11.06
CA GLY A 17 33.41 16.77 10.49
C GLY A 17 33.34 16.76 8.95
N GLU A 18 34.10 15.88 8.32
CA GLU A 18 34.10 15.67 6.87
C GLU A 18 33.05 14.64 6.41
N ASN A 19 32.47 13.89 7.33
CA ASN A 19 31.51 12.84 7.02
C ASN A 19 30.13 13.42 6.71
N LYS A 20 29.47 12.84 5.70
CA LYS A 20 28.12 13.21 5.27
C LYS A 20 27.21 12.00 5.35
N TYR A 21 26.06 12.16 6.00
CA TYR A 21 25.07 11.09 6.17
C TYR A 21 23.72 11.58 5.64
N PRO A 22 23.20 10.96 4.57
CA PRO A 22 21.85 11.25 4.10
C PRO A 22 20.82 10.91 5.17
N LEU A 23 19.89 11.83 5.41
CA LEU A 23 18.73 11.65 6.27
C LEU A 23 17.47 11.77 5.41
N THR A 24 16.55 10.83 5.60
CA THR A 24 15.20 10.90 5.05
C THR A 24 14.21 11.00 6.20
N ILE A 25 13.21 11.88 6.08
CA ILE A 25 12.13 12.03 7.07
C ILE A 25 10.81 11.70 6.39
N THR A 26 9.98 10.84 6.99
CA THR A 26 8.62 10.55 6.52
C THR A 26 7.61 11.39 7.31
N VAL A 27 6.76 12.11 6.57
CA VAL A 27 5.70 12.96 7.12
C VAL A 27 4.34 12.45 6.65
N HIS A 28 3.38 12.35 7.57
CA HIS A 28 1.99 12.05 7.26
C HIS A 28 1.06 12.92 8.10
N ARG A 29 0.12 13.63 7.45
CA ARG A 29 -0.86 14.52 8.12
C ARG A 29 -0.22 15.52 9.09
N GLY A 30 0.90 16.11 8.68
CA GLY A 30 1.66 17.07 9.50
C GLY A 30 2.48 16.43 10.64
N LEU A 31 2.42 15.10 10.82
CA LEU A 31 3.22 14.38 11.81
C LEU A 31 4.50 13.83 11.18
N TRP A 32 5.62 13.97 11.87
CA TRP A 32 6.82 13.20 11.60
C TRP A 32 6.60 11.78 12.13
N ILE A 33 6.46 10.81 11.22
CA ILE A 33 6.14 9.41 11.56
C ILE A 33 7.33 8.44 11.45
N GLY A 34 8.43 8.85 10.84
CA GLY A 34 9.65 8.05 10.80
C GLY A 34 10.83 8.78 10.16
N PHE A 35 12.04 8.26 10.35
CA PHE A 35 13.23 8.73 9.66
C PHE A 35 14.20 7.58 9.38
N GLY A 36 15.07 7.75 8.40
CA GLY A 36 16.12 6.82 8.05
C GLY A 36 17.47 7.53 7.91
N ILE A 37 18.49 7.00 8.58
CA ILE A 37 19.88 7.45 8.50
C ILE A 37 20.80 6.25 8.75
N GLU A 38 21.87 6.12 7.96
CA GLU A 38 22.74 4.93 8.01
C GLU A 38 23.54 4.83 9.32
N LYS A 39 23.89 5.97 9.90
CA LYS A 39 24.62 6.03 11.15
C LYS A 39 23.66 5.96 12.34
N ASN A 40 24.00 5.15 13.34
CA ASN A 40 23.30 5.15 14.62
C ASN A 40 23.25 6.57 15.20
N ILE A 41 22.03 7.10 15.35
CA ILE A 41 21.80 8.49 15.72
C ILE A 41 22.41 8.86 17.09
N LEU A 42 22.48 7.90 18.01
CA LEU A 42 23.04 8.10 19.35
C LEU A 42 24.57 8.27 19.34
N LYS A 43 25.23 7.98 18.22
CA LYS A 43 26.70 8.11 18.06
C LYS A 43 27.13 9.43 17.45
N PHE A 44 26.20 10.29 17.04
CA PHE A 44 26.54 11.65 16.64
C PHE A 44 26.97 12.46 17.86
N LYS A 45 28.05 13.24 17.71
CA LYS A 45 28.54 14.14 18.76
C LYS A 45 28.24 15.59 18.40
N THR A 46 28.88 16.08 17.35
CA THR A 46 28.75 17.47 16.90
C THR A 46 28.50 17.45 15.42
N PHE A 47 27.29 17.81 15.04
CA PHE A 47 26.84 17.74 13.66
C PHE A 47 26.05 18.99 13.29
N ARG A 48 25.95 19.23 11.98
CA ARG A 48 25.10 20.25 11.37
C ARG A 48 24.26 19.63 10.27
N PHE A 49 23.18 20.29 9.91
CA PHE A 49 22.37 19.91 8.76
C PHE A 49 22.68 20.82 7.57
N ASP A 50 22.82 20.22 6.41
CA ASP A 50 22.72 20.91 5.13
C ASP A 50 21.34 20.59 4.53
N LEU A 51 20.56 21.65 4.33
CA LEU A 51 19.19 21.63 3.83
C LEU A 51 19.10 22.35 2.47
N SER A 52 20.23 22.72 1.85
CA SER A 52 20.26 23.52 0.62
C SER A 52 19.52 22.87 -0.55
N MET A 53 19.43 21.55 -0.54
CA MET A 53 18.77 20.75 -1.59
C MET A 53 17.49 20.07 -1.08
N LEU A 54 16.95 20.49 0.07
CA LEU A 54 15.76 19.89 0.68
C LEU A 54 14.62 19.78 -0.33
N GLU A 55 14.12 18.55 -0.49
CA GLU A 55 13.08 18.25 -1.46
C GLU A 55 11.96 17.46 -0.79
N LYS A 56 10.72 17.79 -1.15
CA LYS A 56 9.56 16.94 -0.87
C LYS A 56 9.41 15.91 -1.99
N ASP A 57 9.58 14.64 -1.65
CA ASP A 57 9.38 13.52 -2.58
C ASP A 57 8.11 12.73 -2.23
N MET A 58 7.20 12.62 -3.19
CA MET A 58 5.98 11.82 -3.08
C MET A 58 6.07 10.48 -3.82
N LYS A 59 7.16 10.21 -4.58
CA LYS A 59 7.26 9.04 -5.46
C LYS A 59 7.12 7.71 -4.73
N LYS A 60 7.66 7.60 -3.52
CA LYS A 60 7.56 6.38 -2.68
C LYS A 60 6.13 6.06 -2.29
N PHE A 61 5.26 7.06 -2.25
CA PHE A 61 3.84 6.93 -1.91
C PHE A 61 2.94 7.27 -3.10
N ALA A 62 3.53 7.38 -4.29
CA ALA A 62 2.75 7.48 -5.51
C ALA A 62 2.10 6.11 -5.72
N ASN A 63 0.81 6.11 -6.00
CA ASN A 63 0.14 4.89 -6.43
C ASN A 63 0.83 4.41 -7.71
N ASP A 64 0.97 3.10 -7.88
CA ASP A 64 1.40 2.57 -9.16
C ASP A 64 0.38 2.99 -10.22
N SER A 65 0.79 3.90 -11.10
CA SER A 65 -0.06 4.45 -12.18
C SER A 65 -0.68 3.37 -13.07
N LYS A 66 -0.11 2.15 -13.09
CA LYS A 66 -0.69 1.00 -13.79
C LYS A 66 -1.92 0.47 -13.07
N ILE A 67 -1.88 0.40 -11.74
CA ILE A 67 -2.98 -0.09 -10.92
C ILE A 67 -4.17 0.86 -10.99
N GLU A 68 -3.92 2.17 -10.87
CA GLU A 68 -4.98 3.18 -11.01
C GLU A 68 -5.68 3.06 -12.37
N LYS A 69 -4.94 2.76 -13.45
CA LYS A 69 -5.52 2.55 -14.78
C LYS A 69 -6.40 1.30 -14.85
N LEU A 70 -6.10 0.24 -14.10
CA LEU A 70 -6.91 -0.99 -14.09
C LEU A 70 -8.29 -0.76 -13.48
N VAL A 71 -8.35 0.05 -12.43
CA VAL A 71 -9.59 0.37 -11.71
C VAL A 71 -10.28 1.65 -12.22
N LYS A 72 -9.62 2.42 -13.10
CA LYS A 72 -10.18 3.65 -13.66
C LYS A 72 -11.54 3.42 -14.33
N GLY A 73 -12.52 4.20 -13.90
CA GLY A 73 -13.89 4.16 -14.42
C GLY A 73 -14.70 2.95 -13.92
N LEU A 74 -14.18 2.17 -12.98
CA LEU A 74 -14.95 1.20 -12.23
C LEU A 74 -15.53 1.89 -10.99
N SER A 75 -16.77 1.54 -10.63
CA SER A 75 -17.41 1.99 -9.41
C SER A 75 -18.19 0.84 -8.78
N SER A 76 -18.20 0.79 -7.45
CA SER A 76 -18.98 -0.18 -6.68
C SER A 76 -19.07 0.31 -5.25
N ASP A 77 -20.27 0.32 -4.68
CA ASP A 77 -20.46 0.70 -3.26
C ASP A 77 -19.95 -0.37 -2.30
N LYS A 78 -19.57 -1.55 -2.83
CA LYS A 78 -19.09 -2.69 -2.05
C LYS A 78 -17.58 -2.83 -2.07
N LEU A 79 -16.88 -2.17 -3.01
CA LEU A 79 -15.43 -2.26 -3.22
C LEU A 79 -14.75 -0.90 -3.00
N THR A 80 -13.50 -0.92 -2.57
CA THR A 80 -12.64 0.27 -2.48
C THR A 80 -11.76 0.32 -3.72
N LEU A 81 -12.04 1.24 -4.65
CA LEU A 81 -11.35 1.32 -5.95
C LEU A 81 -10.50 2.59 -6.14
N ASP A 82 -10.66 3.60 -5.29
CA ASP A 82 -10.01 4.91 -5.43
C ASP A 82 -8.74 5.07 -4.59
N ASP A 83 -8.54 4.21 -3.59
CA ASP A 83 -7.45 4.30 -2.61
C ASP A 83 -7.03 2.90 -2.17
N LEU A 84 -6.23 2.25 -3.02
CA LEU A 84 -5.86 0.84 -2.84
C LEU A 84 -4.66 0.73 -1.90
N SER A 85 -4.79 -0.09 -0.85
CA SER A 85 -3.67 -0.44 0.01
C SER A 85 -2.82 -1.52 -0.66
N GLU A 86 -1.51 -1.32 -0.75
CA GLU A 86 -0.56 -2.27 -1.30
C GLU A 86 0.04 -3.14 -0.18
N PHE A 87 0.21 -4.44 -0.45
CA PHE A 87 1.01 -5.34 0.37
C PHE A 87 1.79 -6.33 -0.49
N GLU A 88 2.96 -6.71 0.03
CA GLU A 88 3.84 -7.72 -0.56
C GLU A 88 3.68 -9.05 0.18
N ILE A 89 3.39 -10.12 -0.56
CA ILE A 89 3.29 -11.48 -0.04
C ILE A 89 4.08 -12.39 -0.99
N ASP A 90 5.06 -13.12 -0.45
CA ASP A 90 5.96 -14.01 -1.22
C ASP A 90 6.57 -13.35 -2.47
N GLY A 91 7.00 -12.09 -2.35
CA GLY A 91 7.59 -11.33 -3.46
C GLY A 91 6.60 -10.88 -4.53
N LYS A 92 5.30 -11.01 -4.29
CA LYS A 92 4.22 -10.53 -5.17
C LYS A 92 3.46 -9.39 -4.50
N PHE A 93 3.19 -8.34 -5.28
CA PHE A 93 2.40 -7.20 -4.84
C PHE A 93 0.93 -7.41 -5.15
N TYR A 94 0.11 -7.08 -4.16
CA TYR A 94 -1.34 -7.14 -4.23
C TYR A 94 -1.93 -5.82 -3.69
N TYR A 95 -3.08 -5.44 -4.24
CA TYR A 95 -3.73 -4.16 -3.98
C TYR A 95 -5.15 -4.42 -3.48
N GLN A 96 -5.42 -4.09 -2.22
CA GLN A 96 -6.70 -4.35 -1.57
C GLN A 96 -7.84 -3.61 -2.25
N ILE A 97 -8.89 -4.34 -2.63
CA ILE A 97 -10.16 -3.78 -3.12
C ILE A 97 -11.34 -4.07 -2.19
N LYS A 98 -11.18 -4.96 -1.20
CA LYS A 98 -12.17 -5.23 -0.16
C LYS A 98 -11.52 -5.76 1.11
N ASP A 99 -11.91 -5.19 2.25
CA ASP A 99 -11.74 -5.81 3.56
C ASP A 99 -12.87 -6.81 3.82
N LEU A 100 -12.53 -8.04 4.19
CA LEU A 100 -13.45 -9.12 4.55
C LEU A 100 -13.41 -9.43 6.06
N GLU A 101 -12.73 -8.60 6.86
CA GLU A 101 -12.52 -8.76 8.30
C GLU A 101 -11.65 -9.98 8.66
N ASP A 102 -11.20 -10.05 9.92
CA ASP A 102 -10.34 -11.12 10.45
C ASP A 102 -9.06 -11.39 9.64
N GLY A 103 -8.49 -10.33 9.04
CA GLY A 103 -7.30 -10.43 8.21
C GLY A 103 -7.53 -11.01 6.82
N ASN A 104 -8.80 -11.16 6.40
CA ASN A 104 -9.16 -11.63 5.07
C ASN A 104 -9.39 -10.46 4.12
N TYR A 105 -8.94 -10.58 2.87
CA TYR A 105 -9.04 -9.52 1.87
C TYR A 105 -9.42 -10.05 0.50
N ILE A 106 -10.09 -9.20 -0.28
CA ILE A 106 -10.03 -9.31 -1.74
C ILE A 106 -9.03 -8.27 -2.25
N ALA A 107 -8.10 -8.72 -3.08
CA ALA A 107 -7.06 -7.88 -3.65
C ALA A 107 -6.92 -8.13 -5.15
N ILE A 108 -6.24 -7.22 -5.84
CA ILE A 108 -5.87 -7.38 -7.24
C ILE A 108 -4.36 -7.39 -7.41
N ASP A 109 -3.85 -8.05 -8.44
CA ASP A 109 -2.45 -7.93 -8.83
C ASP A 109 -2.26 -6.84 -9.91
N LYS A 110 -1.01 -6.67 -10.33
CA LYS A 110 -0.63 -5.76 -11.44
C LYS A 110 -1.21 -6.09 -12.81
N ASN A 111 -1.79 -7.27 -12.97
CA ASN A 111 -2.45 -7.70 -14.20
C ASN A 111 -3.98 -7.50 -14.11
N GLY A 112 -4.49 -7.06 -12.96
CA GLY A 112 -5.92 -6.90 -12.72
C GLY A 112 -6.63 -8.23 -12.44
N GLN A 113 -5.89 -9.29 -12.11
CA GLN A 113 -6.47 -10.53 -11.60
C GLN A 113 -6.88 -10.33 -10.14
N VAL A 114 -8.01 -10.91 -9.74
CA VAL A 114 -8.62 -10.76 -8.42
C VAL A 114 -8.35 -11.99 -7.59
N PHE A 115 -7.83 -11.77 -6.39
CA PHE A 115 -7.46 -12.81 -5.44
C PHE A 115 -8.18 -12.65 -4.11
N GLY A 116 -8.52 -13.77 -3.50
CA GLY A 116 -8.85 -13.85 -2.07
C GLY A 116 -7.57 -14.15 -1.30
N LEU A 117 -7.30 -13.33 -0.30
CA LEU A 117 -6.18 -13.46 0.61
C LEU A 117 -6.76 -13.79 1.97
N ILE A 118 -6.73 -15.07 2.31
CA ILE A 118 -7.34 -15.62 3.52
C ILE A 118 -6.24 -15.86 4.55
N HIS A 119 -6.46 -15.36 5.75
CA HIS A 119 -5.48 -15.45 6.83
C HIS A 119 -5.48 -16.84 7.48
N ASP A 120 -6.66 -17.41 7.75
CA ASP A 120 -6.79 -18.71 8.44
C ASP A 120 -7.98 -19.55 7.88
N PRO A 121 -7.71 -20.70 7.25
CA PRO A 121 -6.39 -21.21 6.89
C PRO A 121 -5.71 -20.30 5.86
N TYR A 122 -4.39 -20.12 5.97
CA TYR A 122 -3.65 -19.28 5.05
C TYR A 122 -3.82 -19.75 3.60
N LYS A 123 -4.48 -18.94 2.77
CA LYS A 123 -4.81 -19.28 1.38
C LYS A 123 -4.78 -18.03 0.50
N ILE A 124 -4.07 -18.12 -0.62
CA ILE A 124 -4.15 -17.17 -1.73
C ILE A 124 -4.86 -17.85 -2.88
N GLU A 125 -6.02 -17.33 -3.27
CA GLU A 125 -6.87 -17.95 -4.29
C GLU A 125 -7.20 -16.98 -5.40
N LEU A 126 -7.03 -17.40 -6.65
CA LEU A 126 -7.51 -16.63 -7.80
C LEU A 126 -9.03 -16.77 -7.91
N ILE A 127 -9.76 -15.68 -7.69
CA ILE A 127 -11.23 -15.63 -7.73
C ILE A 127 -11.73 -15.21 -9.11
N ASN A 128 -11.05 -14.24 -9.75
CA ASN A 128 -11.45 -13.74 -11.06
C ASN A 128 -10.21 -13.32 -11.85
N LYS A 129 -10.25 -13.45 -13.18
CA LYS A 129 -9.13 -13.05 -14.05
C LYS A 129 -9.15 -11.55 -14.39
N SER A 130 -10.22 -10.82 -14.07
CA SER A 130 -10.38 -9.41 -14.40
C SER A 130 -11.15 -8.65 -13.32
N VAL A 131 -10.52 -7.61 -12.77
CA VAL A 131 -11.13 -6.68 -11.82
C VAL A 131 -12.37 -6.02 -12.41
N ARG A 132 -12.39 -5.73 -13.71
CA ARG A 132 -13.57 -5.16 -14.38
C ARG A 132 -14.75 -6.13 -14.37
N GLN A 133 -14.49 -7.40 -14.69
CA GLN A 133 -15.54 -8.42 -14.65
C GLN A 133 -16.01 -8.67 -13.22
N PHE A 134 -15.09 -8.77 -12.27
CA PHE A 134 -15.40 -8.94 -10.87
C PHE A 134 -16.25 -7.79 -10.31
N THR A 135 -15.91 -6.54 -10.61
CA THR A 135 -16.72 -5.37 -10.22
C THR A 135 -18.14 -5.47 -10.78
N ASN A 136 -18.30 -5.87 -12.05
CA ASN A 136 -19.63 -6.10 -12.62
C ASN A 136 -20.38 -7.22 -11.89
N ASP A 137 -19.72 -8.34 -11.59
CA ASP A 137 -20.32 -9.48 -10.88
C ASP A 137 -20.77 -9.10 -9.46
N VAL A 138 -19.98 -8.29 -8.75
CA VAL A 138 -20.34 -7.74 -7.43
C VAL A 138 -21.54 -6.79 -7.52
N ASN A 139 -21.56 -5.92 -8.53
CA ASN A 139 -22.62 -4.93 -8.73
C ASN A 139 -23.96 -5.58 -9.10
N CYS A 140 -23.93 -6.63 -9.92
CA CYS A 140 -25.13 -7.39 -10.29
C CYS A 140 -25.50 -8.52 -9.31
N GLY A 141 -24.77 -8.65 -8.19
CA GLY A 141 -25.08 -9.63 -7.14
C GLY A 141 -24.73 -11.07 -7.49
N LYS A 142 -23.91 -11.31 -8.51
CA LYS A 142 -23.40 -12.65 -8.87
C LYS A 142 -22.31 -13.14 -7.92
N PHE A 143 -21.57 -12.21 -7.30
CA PHE A 143 -20.58 -12.53 -6.28
C PHE A 143 -21.11 -12.19 -4.88
N ASP A 144 -21.03 -13.16 -3.98
CA ASP A 144 -21.48 -13.06 -2.59
C ASP A 144 -20.28 -13.32 -1.66
N PHE A 145 -19.85 -12.28 -0.96
CA PHE A 145 -18.67 -12.32 -0.08
C PHE A 145 -18.86 -13.27 1.10
N ASN A 146 -20.06 -13.36 1.66
CA ASN A 146 -20.34 -14.23 2.81
C ASN A 146 -20.27 -15.69 2.38
N LYS A 147 -20.93 -16.03 1.25
CA LYS A 147 -20.83 -17.38 0.68
C LYS A 147 -19.41 -17.77 0.31
N TYR A 148 -18.62 -16.82 -0.19
CA TYR A 148 -17.21 -17.05 -0.47
C TYR A 148 -16.44 -17.43 0.79
N LEU A 149 -16.56 -16.65 1.87
CA LEU A 149 -15.91 -16.93 3.15
C LEU A 149 -16.39 -18.23 3.79
N ASP A 150 -17.70 -18.49 3.80
CA ASP A 150 -18.27 -19.72 4.36
C ASP A 150 -17.79 -20.96 3.62
N GLY A 151 -17.63 -20.87 2.30
CA GLY A 151 -17.08 -21.94 1.47
C GLY A 151 -15.61 -22.26 1.75
N ILE A 152 -14.86 -21.31 2.34
CA ILE A 152 -13.46 -21.50 2.74
C ILE A 152 -13.35 -22.09 4.15
N LYS A 153 -14.31 -21.78 5.04
CA LYS A 153 -14.34 -22.25 6.44
C LYS A 153 -14.73 -23.73 6.59
N GLN A 154 -15.25 -24.37 5.54
CA GLN A 154 -15.54 -25.81 5.59
C GLN A 154 -14.27 -26.62 5.28
N PRO A 155 -13.73 -27.38 6.24
CA PRO A 155 -12.62 -28.28 5.95
C PRO A 155 -13.10 -29.43 5.06
N MET A 156 -12.26 -29.81 4.09
CA MET A 156 -12.28 -31.18 3.53
C MET A 156 -12.04 -32.22 4.63
#